data_AF-A0A843C2U0-F1
#
_entry.id   AF-A0A843C2U0-F1
#
_cell.length_a   1.000
_cell.length_b   1.000
_cell.length_c   1.000
_cell.angle_alpha   90.00
_cell.angle_beta   90.00
_cell.angle_gamma   90.00
#
_symmetry.space_group_name_H-M   'P 1'
#
loop_
_entity.id
_entity.type
_entity.pdbx_description
1 polymer ?
#
loop_
_entity_poly.entity_id
_entity_poly.type
_entity_poly.pdbx_seq_one_letter_code
_entity_poly.pdbx_strand_id
1 'polypeptide(L)'
;MAHEGKSKVEILTRLEEELIPQNKMVVVLDTLDNLYRSGRIGKIQKFFGQSLKIKPIICFDEDGSVGSRGKIRGDREEVIKRFKFMAPFVVKNAITDNIFIWHSVYKEPAKELLEIMERHNDKGKKIRIVNAGPVVGTHIGEKTIGIVYIGPYNENWMNMKEE
;
A
#
# COMPACT_ATOMS: atom_id res chain seq x y z
N MET A 1 -6.50 23.73 -2.76
CA MET A 1 -7.47 24.18 -1.75
C MET A 1 -6.98 25.36 -0.91
N ALA A 2 -5.98 25.22 -0.02
CA ALA A 2 -5.53 26.36 0.79
C ALA A 2 -4.98 27.52 -0.09
N HIS A 3 -4.13 27.20 -1.07
CA HIS A 3 -3.67 28.18 -2.08
C HIS A 3 -4.80 28.72 -2.98
N GLU A 4 -5.96 28.05 -3.03
CA GLU A 4 -7.15 28.51 -3.75
C GLU A 4 -8.09 29.34 -2.85
N GLY A 5 -7.68 29.65 -1.61
CA GLY A 5 -8.47 30.44 -0.67
C GLY A 5 -9.62 29.69 0.00
N LYS A 6 -9.67 28.36 -0.08
CA LYS A 6 -10.70 27.55 0.59
C LYS A 6 -10.61 27.67 2.11
N SER A 7 -11.77 27.74 2.76
CA SER A 7 -11.86 27.82 4.22
C SER A 7 -11.36 26.54 4.89
N LYS A 8 -10.99 26.66 6.18
CA LYS A 8 -10.64 25.49 7.00
C LYS A 8 -11.74 24.44 7.01
N VAL A 9 -13.01 24.86 7.09
CA VAL A 9 -14.17 23.96 7.10
C VAL A 9 -14.25 23.17 5.80
N GLU A 10 -14.20 23.84 4.65
CA GLU A 10 -14.23 23.16 3.34
C GLU A 10 -13.07 22.17 3.17
N ILE A 11 -11.87 22.51 3.65
CA ILE A 11 -10.70 21.63 3.59
C ILE A 11 -10.90 20.38 4.46
N LEU A 12 -11.35 20.57 5.71
CA LEU A 12 -11.57 19.46 6.64
C LEU A 12 -12.70 18.55 6.18
N THR A 13 -13.83 19.11 5.75
CA THR A 13 -14.96 18.34 5.19
C THR A 13 -14.48 17.44 4.05
N ARG A 14 -13.72 17.99 3.10
CA ARG A 14 -13.19 17.18 2.00
C ARG A 14 -12.22 16.10 2.47
N LEU A 15 -11.33 16.41 3.41
CA LEU A 15 -10.38 15.45 3.96
C LEU A 15 -11.09 14.28 4.65
N GLU A 16 -12.04 14.59 5.54
CA GLU A 16 -12.72 13.64 6.41
C GLU A 16 -13.76 12.81 5.65
N GLU A 17 -14.53 13.42 4.75
CA GLU A 17 -15.65 12.75 4.07
C GLU A 17 -15.24 12.09 2.76
N GLU A 18 -14.25 12.63 2.03
CA GLU A 18 -13.87 12.12 0.71
C GLU A 18 -12.52 11.39 0.71
N LEU A 19 -11.47 12.04 1.22
CA LEU A 19 -10.09 11.60 0.96
C LEU A 19 -9.62 10.51 1.93
N ILE A 20 -9.83 10.67 3.23
CA ILE A 20 -9.44 9.69 4.25
C ILE A 20 -10.17 8.35 4.04
N PRO A 21 -11.50 8.29 3.83
CA PRO A 21 -12.20 7.02 3.66
C PRO A 21 -11.78 6.27 2.39
N GLN A 22 -11.40 7.02 1.34
CA GLN A 22 -10.96 6.47 0.06
C GLN A 22 -9.44 6.24 -0.01
N ASN A 23 -8.67 6.63 1.01
CA ASN A 23 -7.25 6.32 1.07
C ASN A 23 -7.06 4.79 1.15
N LYS A 24 -6.22 4.25 0.27
CA LYS A 24 -5.88 2.83 0.24
C LYS A 24 -4.38 2.68 0.29
N MET A 25 -3.97 1.90 1.28
CA MET A 25 -2.62 1.40 1.44
C MET A 25 -2.67 -0.12 1.30
N VAL A 26 -2.04 -0.64 0.24
CA VAL A 26 -1.90 -2.08 0.02
C VAL A 26 -0.41 -2.37 0.10
N VAL A 27 0.05 -2.78 1.29
CA VAL A 27 1.49 -2.90 1.60
C VAL A 27 1.80 -4.25 2.20
N VAL A 28 2.92 -4.84 1.81
CA VAL A 28 3.40 -6.13 2.28
C VAL A 28 4.82 -5.99 2.80
N LEU A 29 5.01 -6.36 4.06
CA LEU A 29 6.31 -6.43 4.73
C LEU A 29 6.98 -7.76 4.41
N ASP A 30 8.30 -7.82 4.60
CA ASP A 30 8.99 -9.11 4.52
C ASP A 30 8.82 -9.95 5.78
N THR A 31 8.95 -9.33 6.95
CA THR A 31 8.71 -9.95 8.25
C THR A 31 7.91 -9.01 9.15
N LEU A 32 7.25 -9.58 10.16
CA LEU A 32 6.60 -8.83 11.23
C LEU A 32 7.53 -8.52 12.41
N ASP A 33 8.78 -8.98 12.37
CA ASP A 33 9.72 -8.84 13.48
C ASP A 33 9.97 -7.38 13.89
N ASN A 34 10.14 -6.48 12.92
CA ASN A 34 10.33 -5.05 13.20
C ASN A 34 9.10 -4.42 13.86
N LEU A 35 7.91 -4.76 13.38
CA LEU A 35 6.65 -4.29 13.97
C LEU A 35 6.47 -4.85 15.38
N TYR A 36 6.79 -6.13 15.58
CA TYR A 36 6.70 -6.80 16.87
C TYR A 36 7.68 -6.19 17.89
N ARG A 37 8.97 -6.14 17.56
CA ARG A 37 10.02 -5.60 18.44
C ARG A 37 9.78 -4.14 18.81
N SER A 38 9.21 -3.36 17.90
CA SER A 38 8.87 -1.98 18.17
C SER A 38 7.50 -1.79 18.85
N GLY A 39 6.68 -2.83 19.01
CA GLY A 39 5.35 -2.70 19.61
C GLY A 39 4.30 -2.03 18.70
N ARG A 40 4.59 -1.85 17.41
CA ARG A 40 3.68 -1.26 16.40
C ARG A 40 2.90 -2.32 15.61
N ILE A 41 3.04 -3.60 15.97
CA ILE A 41 2.37 -4.72 15.29
C ILE A 41 0.84 -4.69 15.39
N GLY A 42 0.28 -3.99 16.39
CA GLY A 42 -1.16 -3.83 16.52
C GLY A 42 -1.93 -5.15 16.44
N LYS A 43 -3.03 -5.17 15.68
CA LYS A 43 -3.96 -6.31 15.58
C LYS A 43 -3.46 -7.43 14.67
N ILE A 44 -2.36 -7.22 13.95
CA ILE A 44 -1.75 -8.25 13.09
C ILE A 44 -0.80 -9.18 13.84
N GLN A 45 -0.70 -9.05 15.17
CA GLN A 45 0.10 -9.93 16.03
C GLN A 45 -0.23 -11.42 15.86
N LYS A 46 -1.48 -11.77 15.49
CA LYS A 46 -1.87 -13.17 15.20
C LYS A 46 -1.06 -13.83 14.10
N PHE A 47 -0.43 -13.05 13.22
CA PHE A 47 0.43 -13.54 12.15
C PHE A 47 1.89 -13.73 12.60
N PHE A 48 2.24 -13.25 13.78
CA PHE A 48 3.58 -13.42 14.34
C PHE A 48 3.84 -14.90 14.66
N GLY A 49 4.97 -15.43 14.20
CA GLY A 49 5.32 -16.85 14.36
C GLY A 49 4.58 -17.82 13.42
N GLN A 50 3.76 -17.34 12.48
CA GLN A 50 3.20 -18.18 11.41
C GLN A 50 4.27 -18.60 10.39
N SER A 51 3.91 -19.52 9.49
CA SER A 51 4.80 -19.96 8.41
C SER A 51 5.37 -18.77 7.63
N LEU A 52 6.68 -18.80 7.35
CA LEU A 52 7.42 -17.79 6.57
C LEU A 52 6.83 -17.54 5.17
N LYS A 53 6.00 -18.47 4.66
CA LYS A 53 5.30 -18.35 3.38
C LYS A 53 3.99 -17.56 3.46
N ILE A 54 3.60 -17.02 4.62
CA ILE A 54 2.40 -16.18 4.75
C ILE A 54 2.84 -14.73 4.94
N LYS A 55 2.48 -13.87 3.98
CA LYS A 55 2.82 -12.44 3.96
C LYS A 55 1.53 -11.62 4.12
N PRO A 56 1.27 -11.01 5.30
CA PRO A 56 0.05 -10.24 5.52
C PRO A 56 0.05 -8.95 4.68
N ILE A 57 -1.11 -8.61 4.12
CA ILE A 57 -1.35 -7.33 3.48
C ILE A 57 -1.79 -6.37 4.58
N ILE A 58 -0.95 -5.37 4.85
CA ILE A 58 -1.13 -4.38 5.90
C ILE A 58 -2.07 -3.27 5.43
N CYS A 59 -2.90 -2.81 6.37
CA CYS A 59 -3.68 -1.59 6.27
C CYS A 59 -3.74 -0.87 7.62
N PHE A 60 -4.41 0.28 7.65
CA PHE A 60 -4.81 0.93 8.89
C PHE A 60 -6.30 0.66 9.14
N ASP A 61 -6.63 0.36 10.39
CA ASP A 61 -8.00 0.30 10.87
C ASP A 61 -8.55 1.71 11.14
N GLU A 62 -9.83 1.82 11.49
CA GLU A 62 -10.50 3.11 11.79
C GLU A 62 -9.84 3.89 12.92
N ASP A 63 -9.27 3.18 13.90
CA ASP A 63 -8.52 3.76 15.02
C ASP A 63 -7.06 4.15 14.66
N GLY A 64 -6.67 3.97 13.40
CA GLY A 64 -5.31 4.22 12.92
C GLY A 64 -4.28 3.14 13.29
N SER A 65 -4.70 2.05 13.95
CA SER A 65 -3.80 0.94 14.28
C SER A 65 -3.48 0.08 13.05
N VAL A 66 -2.33 -0.63 13.10
CA VAL A 66 -1.92 -1.54 12.04
C VAL A 66 -2.83 -2.77 12.03
N GLY A 67 -3.59 -2.89 10.95
CA GLY A 67 -4.51 -3.99 10.65
C GLY A 67 -4.06 -4.82 9.45
N SER A 68 -4.83 -5.85 9.13
CA SER A 68 -4.62 -6.69 7.95
C SER A 68 -5.93 -6.90 7.22
N ARG A 69 -5.89 -6.71 5.90
CA ARG A 69 -7.03 -6.92 4.99
C ARG A 69 -6.94 -8.20 4.18
N GLY A 70 -6.00 -9.08 4.53
CA GLY A 70 -5.75 -10.31 3.78
C GLY A 70 -4.30 -10.77 3.89
N LYS A 71 -3.99 -11.85 3.20
CA LYS A 71 -2.66 -12.46 3.19
C LYS A 71 -2.33 -13.04 1.83
N ILE A 72 -1.06 -12.97 1.48
CA ILE A 72 -0.48 -13.64 0.33
C ILE A 72 0.20 -14.90 0.86
N ARG A 73 -0.03 -16.04 0.20
CA ARG A 73 0.75 -17.25 0.42
C ARG A 73 1.80 -17.33 -0.69
N GLY A 74 3.07 -17.48 -0.31
CA GLY A 74 4.18 -17.52 -1.24
C GLY A 74 5.40 -16.78 -0.71
N ASP A 75 6.41 -16.71 -1.57
CA ASP A 75 7.62 -15.95 -1.33
C ASP A 75 7.47 -14.51 -1.86
N ARG A 76 8.61 -13.82 -1.99
CA ARG A 76 8.66 -12.45 -2.49
C ARG A 76 8.32 -12.34 -3.97
N GLU A 77 8.63 -13.35 -4.77
CA GLU A 77 8.32 -13.34 -6.20
C GLU A 77 6.80 -13.39 -6.39
N GLU A 78 6.10 -14.21 -5.61
CA GLU A 78 4.64 -14.27 -5.62
C GLU A 78 4.00 -12.95 -5.14
N VAL A 79 4.56 -12.31 -4.11
CA VAL A 79 4.11 -10.97 -3.68
C VAL A 79 4.23 -9.97 -4.82
N ILE A 80 5.39 -9.93 -5.49
CA ILE A 80 5.61 -9.02 -6.63
C ILE A 80 4.68 -9.35 -7.79
N LYS A 81 4.51 -10.63 -8.14
CA LYS A 81 3.57 -11.08 -9.17
C LYS A 81 2.14 -10.56 -8.91
N ARG A 82 1.66 -10.63 -7.66
CA ARG A 82 0.35 -10.10 -7.27
C ARG A 82 0.28 -8.57 -7.36
N PHE A 83 1.32 -7.86 -6.97
CA PHE A 83 1.37 -6.40 -7.17
C PHE A 83 1.34 -6.02 -8.65
N LYS A 84 2.09 -6.75 -9.49
CA LYS A 84 2.09 -6.57 -10.95
C LYS A 84 0.71 -6.82 -11.56
N PHE A 85 0.00 -7.84 -11.07
CA PHE A 85 -1.38 -8.13 -11.47
C PHE A 85 -2.38 -7.06 -11.00
N MET A 86 -2.23 -6.56 -9.77
CA MET A 86 -3.10 -5.51 -9.22
C MET A 86 -2.89 -4.15 -9.89
N ALA A 87 -1.66 -3.83 -10.31
CA ALA A 87 -1.24 -2.51 -10.77
C ALA A 87 -2.18 -1.85 -11.80
N PRO A 88 -2.60 -2.51 -12.90
CA PRO A 88 -3.51 -1.92 -13.89
C PRO A 88 -4.87 -1.51 -13.29
N PHE A 89 -5.40 -2.30 -12.35
CA PHE A 89 -6.66 -1.98 -11.69
C PHE A 89 -6.53 -0.73 -10.83
N VAL A 90 -5.41 -0.56 -10.12
CA VAL A 90 -5.15 0.64 -9.31
C VAL A 90 -5.04 1.87 -10.20
N VAL A 91 -4.26 1.81 -11.28
CA VAL A 91 -4.08 2.94 -12.21
C VAL A 91 -5.42 3.39 -12.80
N LYS A 92 -6.25 2.43 -13.23
CA LYS A 92 -7.56 2.71 -13.83
C LYS A 92 -8.55 3.38 -12.87
N ASN A 93 -8.53 2.96 -11.60
CA ASN A 93 -9.54 3.32 -10.60
C ASN A 93 -9.11 4.41 -9.60
N ALA A 94 -7.84 4.83 -9.60
CA ALA A 94 -7.40 5.94 -8.75
C ALA A 94 -8.16 7.23 -9.10
N ILE A 95 -8.80 7.84 -8.10
CA ILE A 95 -9.64 9.03 -8.30
C ILE A 95 -8.82 10.31 -8.36
N THR A 96 -7.67 10.34 -7.67
CA THR A 96 -6.72 11.46 -7.74
C THR A 96 -5.62 11.20 -8.76
N ASP A 97 -4.87 12.24 -9.09
CA ASP A 97 -3.76 12.11 -10.05
C ASP A 97 -2.52 11.46 -9.47
N ASN A 98 -2.41 11.34 -8.15
CA ASN A 98 -1.19 10.85 -7.51
C ASN A 98 -1.35 9.40 -7.08
N ILE A 99 -0.42 8.56 -7.52
CA ILE A 99 -0.28 7.18 -7.07
C ILE A 99 1.16 6.98 -6.60
N PHE A 100 1.35 6.29 -5.49
CA PHE A 100 2.66 6.10 -4.89
C PHE A 100 2.99 4.62 -4.80
N ILE A 101 4.16 4.24 -5.32
CA ILE A 101 4.79 2.96 -5.06
C ILE A 101 5.70 3.18 -3.87
N TRP A 102 5.28 2.71 -2.71
CA TRP A 102 6.00 2.89 -1.45
C TRP A 102 6.84 1.66 -1.15
N HIS A 103 8.12 1.85 -0.80
CA HIS A 103 9.01 0.73 -0.46
C HIS A 103 9.99 1.07 0.66
N SER A 104 10.63 0.05 1.24
CA SER A 104 11.74 0.21 2.19
C SER A 104 12.95 -0.56 1.68
N VAL A 105 13.95 0.14 1.14
CA VAL A 105 15.19 -0.48 0.61
C VAL A 105 14.89 -1.62 -0.40
N TYR A 106 13.90 -1.42 -1.28
CA TYR A 106 13.44 -2.44 -2.25
C TYR A 106 13.21 -1.83 -3.63
N LYS A 107 14.25 -1.14 -4.12
CA LYS A 107 14.19 -0.24 -5.27
C LYS A 107 13.87 -0.95 -6.59
N GLU A 108 14.51 -2.07 -6.88
CA GLU A 108 14.34 -2.73 -8.19
C GLU A 108 12.91 -3.24 -8.41
N PRO A 109 12.27 -3.95 -7.46
CA PRO A 109 10.87 -4.35 -7.63
C PRO A 109 9.90 -3.17 -7.67
N ALA A 110 10.23 -2.04 -7.02
CA ALA A 110 9.46 -0.81 -7.14
C ALA A 110 9.55 -0.20 -8.55
N LYS A 111 10.71 -0.27 -9.21
CA LYS A 111 10.87 0.15 -10.62
C LYS A 111 10.09 -0.73 -11.57
N GLU A 112 10.18 -2.06 -11.41
CA GLU A 112 9.41 -2.99 -12.23
C GLU A 112 7.90 -2.71 -12.14
N LEU A 113 7.42 -2.39 -10.94
CA LEU A 113 6.02 -2.03 -10.72
C LEU A 113 5.67 -0.70 -11.38
N LEU A 114 6.56 0.30 -11.31
CA LEU A 114 6.38 1.58 -12.00
C LEU A 114 6.23 1.38 -13.50
N GLU A 115 7.10 0.59 -14.13
CA GLU A 115 7.03 0.32 -15.57
C GLU A 115 5.69 -0.31 -15.97
N ILE A 116 5.17 -1.25 -15.18
CA ILE A 116 3.87 -1.87 -15.43
C ILE A 116 2.74 -0.85 -15.29
N MET A 117 2.78 -0.02 -14.25
CA MET A 117 1.75 0.98 -14.00
C MET A 117 1.75 2.03 -15.12
N GLU A 118 2.91 2.51 -15.55
CA GLU A 118 3.02 3.48 -16.65
C GLU A 118 2.53 2.92 -17.99
N ARG A 119 2.75 1.63 -18.28
CA ARG A 119 2.18 0.99 -19.49
C ARG A 119 0.65 1.00 -19.52
N HIS A 120 -0.01 1.08 -18.37
CA HIS A 120 -1.47 1.11 -18.24
C HIS A 120 -2.00 2.51 -17.88
N ASN A 121 -1.15 3.53 -17.93
CA ASN A 121 -1.47 4.89 -17.49
C ASN A 121 -2.08 5.74 -18.62
N ASP A 122 -3.23 5.30 -19.12
CA ASP A 122 -3.99 5.97 -20.19
C ASP A 122 -4.46 7.39 -19.81
N LYS A 123 -4.64 7.65 -18.51
CA LYS A 123 -5.12 8.93 -17.97
C LYS A 123 -4.02 9.90 -17.52
N GLY A 124 -2.75 9.59 -17.73
CA GLY A 124 -1.64 10.48 -17.39
C GLY A 124 -1.49 10.76 -15.88
N LYS A 125 -1.78 9.77 -15.02
CA LYS A 125 -1.57 9.83 -13.57
C LYS A 125 -0.08 10.04 -13.26
N LYS A 126 0.21 10.75 -12.17
CA LYS A 126 1.56 10.95 -11.63
C LYS A 126 1.91 9.81 -10.70
N ILE A 127 2.61 8.81 -11.20
CA ILE A 127 3.06 7.64 -10.43
C ILE A 127 4.46 7.91 -9.89
N ARG A 128 4.68 7.78 -8.58
CA ARG A 128 5.97 8.06 -7.93
C ARG A 128 6.45 6.92 -7.07
N ILE A 129 7.73 6.59 -7.21
CA ILE A 129 8.42 5.71 -6.26
C ILE A 129 8.83 6.54 -5.05
N VAL A 130 8.48 6.06 -3.85
CA VAL A 130 8.80 6.70 -2.58
C VAL A 130 9.45 5.69 -1.64
N ASN A 131 10.66 5.98 -1.18
CA ASN A 131 11.31 5.19 -0.13
C ASN A 131 10.80 5.61 1.25
N ALA A 132 10.59 4.64 2.14
CA ALA A 132 10.27 4.88 3.53
C ALA A 132 11.41 5.63 4.22
N GLY A 133 11.05 6.70 4.94
CA GLY A 133 12.00 7.42 5.78
C GLY A 133 12.48 6.56 6.96
N PRO A 134 13.57 6.95 7.64
CA PRO A 134 14.24 6.12 8.65
C PRO A 134 13.33 5.78 9.85
N VAL A 135 12.45 6.71 10.24
CA VAL A 135 11.49 6.48 11.34
C VAL A 135 10.56 5.31 10.99
N VAL A 136 9.88 5.39 9.84
CA VAL A 136 8.93 4.33 9.43
C VAL A 136 9.67 3.06 9.06
N GLY A 137 10.80 3.17 8.35
CA GLY A 137 11.65 2.05 7.94
C GLY A 137 12.09 1.16 9.11
N THR A 138 12.40 1.74 10.27
CA THR A 138 12.75 1.00 11.49
C THR A 138 11.63 0.04 11.93
N HIS A 139 10.37 0.44 11.74
CA HIS A 139 9.19 -0.32 12.14
C HIS A 139 8.75 -1.36 11.11
N ILE A 140 8.85 -1.05 9.81
CA ILE A 140 8.37 -1.94 8.74
C ILE A 140 9.46 -2.89 8.21
N GLY A 141 10.73 -2.60 8.49
CA GLY A 141 11.86 -3.37 7.98
C GLY A 141 12.13 -3.16 6.49
N GLU A 142 13.23 -3.73 6.01
CA GLU A 142 13.60 -3.73 4.59
C GLU A 142 12.66 -4.61 3.76
N LYS A 143 12.76 -4.50 2.44
CA LYS A 143 11.97 -5.27 1.47
C LYS A 143 10.45 -5.08 1.60
N THR A 144 10.00 -4.07 2.34
CA THR A 144 8.60 -3.64 2.31
C THR A 144 8.28 -3.04 0.95
N ILE A 145 7.10 -3.37 0.39
CA ILE A 145 6.59 -2.78 -0.84
C ILE A 145 5.08 -2.62 -0.78
N GLY A 146 4.55 -1.60 -1.43
CA GLY A 146 3.13 -1.49 -1.69
C GLY A 146 2.74 -0.33 -2.59
N ILE A 147 1.44 -0.22 -2.82
CA ILE A 147 0.83 0.86 -3.58
C ILE A 147 -0.09 1.65 -2.67
N VAL A 148 0.03 2.98 -2.71
CA VAL A 148 -0.78 3.94 -1.98
C VAL A 148 -1.46 4.88 -2.96
N TYR A 149 -2.78 5.00 -2.84
CA TYR A 149 -3.61 5.81 -3.73
C TYR A 149 -4.93 6.16 -3.04
N ILE A 150 -5.66 7.11 -3.62
CA ILE A 150 -7.03 7.42 -3.21
C ILE A 150 -7.97 6.85 -4.28
N GLY A 151 -8.91 6.01 -3.87
CA GLY A 151 -9.89 5.36 -4.73
C GLY A 151 -10.43 4.05 -4.15
N PRO A 152 -11.25 3.31 -4.92
CA PRO A 152 -11.78 2.04 -4.48
C PRO A 152 -10.69 0.96 -4.49
N TYR A 153 -10.82 -0.01 -3.58
CA TYR A 153 -10.01 -1.22 -3.55
C TYR A 153 -10.93 -2.44 -3.60
N ASN A 154 -10.58 -3.42 -4.42
CA ASN A 154 -11.21 -4.74 -4.41
C ASN A 154 -10.17 -5.78 -4.02
N GLU A 155 -10.47 -6.59 -2.99
CA GLU A 155 -9.56 -7.64 -2.50
C GLU A 155 -9.18 -8.66 -3.57
N ASN A 156 -10.04 -8.87 -4.57
CA ASN A 156 -9.76 -9.77 -5.68
C ASN A 156 -8.65 -9.27 -6.61
N TRP A 157 -8.28 -7.99 -6.57
CA TRP A 157 -7.15 -7.50 -7.36
C TRP A 157 -5.81 -8.07 -6.89
N MET A 158 -5.76 -8.61 -5.67
CA MET A 158 -4.59 -9.33 -5.15
C MET A 158 -4.74 -10.85 -5.28
N ASN A 159 -5.89 -11.35 -5.75
CA ASN A 159 -6.19 -12.75 -5.95
C ASN A 159 -6.17 -13.07 -7.44
N MET A 160 -4.99 -13.41 -7.94
CA MET A 160 -4.89 -14.16 -9.18
C MET A 160 -5.59 -15.50 -8.94
N LYS A 161 -6.82 -15.69 -9.43
CA LYS A 161 -7.34 -17.05 -9.54
C LYS A 161 -6.42 -17.78 -10.50
N GLU A 162 -5.77 -18.83 -10.02
CA GLU A 162 -5.17 -19.82 -10.90
C GLU A 162 -6.35 -20.46 -11.65
N GLU A 163 -6.37 -20.30 -12.98
CA GLU A 163 -7.15 -21.17 -13.86
C GLU A 163 -6.59 -22.60 -13.79
#